data_AF-A0A1M5CPE9-F1
#
_entry.id   AF-A0A1M5CPE9-F1
#
_cell.length_a   1.000
_cell.length_b   1.000
_cell.length_c   1.000
_cell.angle_alpha   90.00
_cell.angle_beta   90.00
_cell.angle_gamma   90.00
#
_symmetry.space_group_name_H-M   'P 1'
#
loop_
_entity.id
_entity.type
_entity.pdbx_description
1 polymer ?
#
loop_
_entity_poly.entity_id
_entity_poly.type
_entity_poly.pdbx_seq_one_letter_code
_entity_poly.pdbx_strand_id
1 'polypeptide(L)'
;MQTIDSLFVPELAPAQKHPTVLNKFDNLQIGESFLLINDHDPIPLYYEMKAEKGEVFTWKKVENGPEVWKVEITKTGGNATGSSKLSEQKSAVTEDNFVLNVTLIEPRLKHPTIFKHFDALKPGQAFQILNDHDPKPLYYQMLGERGNVFTWEYLEKGPWWRVQIRKNDGDVETLGEIATKDLRKAEIFKKYGLDFCCGGKKTVRQACAEKGIDATKVEEELQNAEVAAITRPLPYNDWSLSFLADYIVNTHHSYVSKSLPELRTYATKVAKVHGAHHPELMPVRQLVEDINEELTGHMVKEENILFPFIKQLESAKSNGKKVEPSGFGTVENPINMMEHEHEAVGKNLEKIRVLTNNYALPDDACASYKLLFKMLEEFESDLFIHIHLENNILFPKALKLEKQ
;
A
#
# COMPACT_ATOMS: atom_id res chain seq x y z
N MET A 1 -30.22 -9.25 34.75
CA MET A 1 -29.00 -9.12 33.93
C MET A 1 -29.48 -9.09 32.50
N GLN A 2 -29.53 -7.92 31.86
CA GLN A 2 -29.96 -7.82 30.45
C GLN A 2 -28.82 -8.36 29.59
N THR A 3 -29.11 -9.36 28.77
CA THR A 3 -28.21 -9.88 27.74
C THR A 3 -28.10 -8.83 26.63
N ILE A 4 -26.92 -8.23 26.46
CA ILE A 4 -26.64 -7.34 25.32
C ILE A 4 -26.58 -8.21 24.06
N ASP A 5 -27.34 -7.85 23.03
CA ASP A 5 -27.37 -8.56 21.75
C ASP A 5 -26.00 -8.49 21.06
N SER A 6 -25.53 -9.60 20.50
CA SER A 6 -24.18 -9.72 19.91
C SER A 6 -24.23 -9.97 18.40
N LEU A 7 -23.31 -9.36 17.65
CA LEU A 7 -23.14 -9.58 16.21
C LEU A 7 -21.73 -10.10 15.93
N PHE A 8 -21.64 -11.34 15.44
CA PHE A 8 -20.40 -11.96 15.01
C PHE A 8 -20.18 -11.71 13.51
N VAL A 9 -19.13 -10.97 13.17
CA VAL A 9 -18.86 -10.48 11.79
C VAL A 9 -17.92 -11.35 10.95
N PRO A 10 -16.97 -12.12 11.51
CA PRO A 10 -16.02 -12.90 10.71
C PRO A 10 -16.67 -13.86 9.70
N GLU A 11 -17.83 -14.43 10.03
CA GLU A 11 -18.57 -15.38 9.20
C GLU A 11 -19.36 -14.76 8.02
N LEU A 12 -19.48 -13.43 7.98
CA LEU A 12 -20.16 -12.74 6.88
C LEU A 12 -19.22 -12.60 5.67
N ALA A 13 -19.77 -12.67 4.46
CA ALA A 13 -19.03 -12.36 3.24
C ALA A 13 -18.48 -10.92 3.30
N PRO A 14 -17.26 -10.63 2.80
CA PRO A 14 -16.62 -9.30 2.97
C PRO A 14 -17.50 -8.11 2.55
N ALA A 15 -18.18 -8.22 1.40
CA ALA A 15 -19.07 -7.17 0.91
C ALA A 15 -20.33 -6.94 1.78
N GLN A 16 -20.66 -7.88 2.67
CA GLN A 16 -21.84 -7.83 3.53
C GLN A 16 -21.52 -7.42 4.97
N LYS A 17 -20.23 -7.40 5.37
CA LYS A 17 -19.80 -7.11 6.75
C LYS A 17 -20.29 -5.74 7.22
N HIS A 18 -19.83 -4.66 6.57
CA HIS A 18 -20.15 -3.30 7.00
C HIS A 18 -21.64 -2.93 6.81
N PRO A 19 -22.30 -3.25 5.68
CA PRO A 19 -23.73 -3.01 5.53
C PRO A 19 -24.58 -3.69 6.61
N THR A 20 -24.20 -4.90 7.06
CA THR A 20 -24.92 -5.61 8.13
C THR A 20 -24.81 -4.88 9.47
N VAL A 21 -23.62 -4.38 9.81
CA VAL A 21 -23.42 -3.64 11.07
C VAL A 21 -24.15 -2.30 11.05
N LEU A 22 -24.09 -1.57 9.93
CA LEU A 22 -24.78 -0.29 9.74
C LEU A 22 -26.30 -0.45 9.82
N ASN A 23 -26.85 -1.45 9.14
CA ASN A 23 -28.28 -1.77 9.22
C ASN A 23 -28.69 -2.15 10.64
N LYS A 24 -27.87 -2.92 11.38
CA LYS A 24 -28.15 -3.26 12.78
C LYS A 24 -28.19 -2.00 13.66
N PHE A 25 -27.24 -1.09 13.46
CA PHE A 25 -27.20 0.20 14.16
C PHE A 25 -28.41 1.09 13.86
N ASP A 26 -28.84 1.15 12.59
CA ASP A 26 -29.98 1.97 12.18
C ASP A 26 -31.28 1.54 12.88
N ASN A 27 -31.43 0.24 13.14
CA ASN A 27 -32.57 -0.34 13.83
C ASN A 27 -32.57 -0.18 15.36
N LEU A 28 -31.48 0.31 15.97
CA LEU A 28 -31.45 0.58 17.41
C LEU A 28 -32.31 1.80 17.78
N GLN A 29 -32.94 1.73 18.95
CA GLN A 29 -33.48 2.90 19.63
C GLN A 29 -32.35 3.69 20.32
N ILE A 30 -32.61 4.97 20.62
CA ILE A 30 -31.64 5.80 21.37
C ILE A 30 -31.44 5.20 22.76
N GLY A 31 -30.18 5.00 23.14
CA GLY A 31 -29.77 4.36 24.39
C GLY A 31 -29.55 2.84 24.30
N GLU A 32 -29.95 2.20 23.20
CA GLU A 32 -29.67 0.78 22.97
C GLU A 32 -28.26 0.55 22.45
N SER A 33 -27.70 -0.61 22.79
CA SER A 33 -26.38 -1.06 22.36
C SER A 33 -26.40 -2.49 21.83
N PHE A 34 -25.44 -2.82 20.97
CA PHE A 34 -25.08 -4.20 20.64
C PHE A 34 -23.57 -4.40 20.73
N LEU A 35 -23.16 -5.64 20.92
CA LEU A 35 -21.76 -6.04 20.98
C LEU A 35 -21.31 -6.56 19.62
N LEU A 36 -20.42 -5.83 18.96
CA LEU A 36 -19.72 -6.25 17.76
C LEU A 36 -18.55 -7.16 18.12
N ILE A 37 -18.47 -8.33 17.52
CA ILE A 37 -17.37 -9.28 17.69
C ILE A 37 -16.68 -9.50 16.34
N ASN A 38 -15.37 -9.27 16.29
CA ASN A 38 -14.58 -9.34 15.06
C ASN A 38 -13.22 -10.03 15.29
N ASP A 39 -12.61 -10.55 14.22
CA ASP A 39 -11.30 -11.23 14.22
C ASP A 39 -10.11 -10.26 14.11
N HIS A 40 -10.38 -8.97 13.91
CA HIS A 40 -9.40 -7.88 13.90
C HIS A 40 -10.02 -6.58 14.46
N ASP A 41 -9.21 -5.57 14.80
CA ASP A 41 -9.71 -4.29 15.31
C ASP A 41 -10.61 -3.63 14.24
N PRO A 42 -11.91 -3.41 14.48
CA PRO A 42 -12.84 -2.90 13.48
C PRO A 42 -12.72 -1.37 13.29
N ILE A 43 -11.49 -0.86 13.22
CA ILE A 43 -11.16 0.55 13.00
C ILE A 43 -11.77 1.08 11.68
N PRO A 44 -11.70 0.37 10.53
CA PRO A 44 -12.31 0.86 9.29
C PRO A 44 -13.81 1.10 9.45
N LEU A 45 -14.51 0.16 10.10
CA LEU A 45 -15.95 0.24 10.37
C LEU A 45 -16.30 1.38 11.33
N TYR A 46 -15.48 1.64 12.37
CA TYR A 46 -15.67 2.82 13.24
C TYR A 46 -15.68 4.13 12.44
N TYR A 47 -14.73 4.29 11.52
CA TYR A 47 -14.63 5.51 10.71
C TYR A 47 -15.77 5.63 9.69
N GLU A 48 -16.20 4.52 9.09
CA GLU A 48 -17.37 4.51 8.21
C GLU A 48 -18.65 4.86 8.96
N MET A 49 -18.89 4.27 10.15
CA MET A 49 -20.03 4.63 11.00
C MET A 49 -19.99 6.11 11.39
N LYS A 50 -18.81 6.65 11.71
CA LYS A 50 -18.65 8.07 12.03
C LYS A 50 -18.94 8.97 10.82
N ALA A 51 -18.55 8.55 9.62
CA ALA A 51 -18.80 9.28 8.38
C ALA A 51 -20.27 9.28 7.99
N GLU A 52 -20.96 8.13 8.09
CA GLU A 52 -22.36 8.00 7.67
C GLU A 52 -23.36 8.49 8.71
N LYS A 53 -23.11 8.20 9.99
CA LYS A 53 -24.08 8.42 11.06
C LYS A 53 -23.76 9.67 11.89
N GLY A 54 -22.54 10.19 11.81
CA GLY A 54 -22.09 11.33 12.62
C GLY A 54 -21.90 10.93 14.10
N GLU A 55 -21.93 11.93 15.00
CA GLU A 55 -21.69 11.72 16.45
C GLU A 55 -22.96 11.28 17.21
N VAL A 56 -23.70 10.33 16.63
CA VAL A 56 -24.93 9.76 17.22
C VAL A 56 -24.71 8.36 17.81
N PHE A 57 -23.46 8.02 18.15
CA PHE A 57 -23.14 6.77 18.83
C PHE A 57 -21.90 6.86 19.71
N THR A 58 -21.78 5.92 20.64
CA THR A 58 -20.55 5.68 21.40
C THR A 58 -19.90 4.37 20.96
N TRP A 59 -18.57 4.33 20.96
CA TRP A 59 -17.77 3.17 20.58
C TRP A 59 -16.87 2.75 21.74
N LYS A 60 -17.28 1.74 22.49
CA LYS A 60 -16.57 1.30 23.69
C LYS A 60 -15.87 -0.03 23.42
N LYS A 61 -14.54 -0.03 23.43
CA LYS A 61 -13.76 -1.26 23.33
C LYS A 61 -13.91 -2.07 24.62
N VAL A 62 -14.44 -3.28 24.50
CA VAL A 62 -14.68 -4.22 25.60
C VAL A 62 -13.54 -5.23 25.70
N GLU A 63 -13.02 -5.69 24.57
CA GLU A 63 -11.90 -6.61 24.49
C GLU A 63 -11.00 -6.21 23.31
N ASN A 64 -9.70 -6.08 23.56
CA ASN A 64 -8.69 -5.83 22.56
C ASN A 64 -7.94 -7.16 22.36
N GLY A 65 -7.69 -7.55 21.10
CA GLY A 65 -7.19 -8.88 20.72
C GLY A 65 -5.87 -9.35 21.37
N PRO A 66 -5.24 -10.42 20.85
CA PRO A 66 -5.12 -10.71 19.42
C PRO A 66 -6.14 -11.72 18.86
N GLU A 67 -6.85 -12.48 19.69
CA GLU A 67 -7.72 -13.56 19.20
C GLU A 67 -9.14 -13.08 18.87
N VAL A 68 -9.68 -12.13 19.63
CA VAL A 68 -11.03 -11.60 19.44
C VAL A 68 -11.07 -10.12 19.82
N TRP A 69 -11.75 -9.31 19.02
CA TRP A 69 -12.05 -7.91 19.31
C TRP A 69 -13.52 -7.74 19.61
N LYS A 70 -13.84 -7.10 20.73
CA LYS A 70 -15.23 -6.82 21.14
C LYS A 70 -15.43 -5.33 21.31
N VAL A 71 -16.42 -4.78 20.63
CA VAL A 71 -16.80 -3.37 20.72
C VAL A 71 -18.29 -3.26 21.03
N GLU A 72 -18.63 -2.53 22.08
CA GLU A 72 -20.00 -2.13 22.38
C GLU A 72 -20.32 -0.82 21.64
N ILE A 73 -21.32 -0.86 20.76
CA ILE A 73 -21.78 0.29 19.96
C ILE A 73 -23.16 0.69 20.48
N THR A 74 -23.30 1.93 20.96
CA THR A 74 -24.56 2.46 21.56
C THR A 74 -25.06 3.67 20.79
N LYS A 75 -26.35 3.76 20.47
CA LYS A 75 -26.93 4.92 19.77
C LYS A 75 -27.26 6.06 20.73
N THR A 76 -26.89 7.29 20.41
CA THR A 76 -27.13 8.50 21.22
C THR A 76 -28.00 9.51 20.46
N GLY A 77 -28.85 10.26 21.17
CA GLY A 77 -29.73 11.28 20.59
C GLY A 77 -29.03 12.63 20.49
N GLY A 78 -28.70 13.10 19.29
CA GLY A 78 -28.05 14.41 19.09
C GLY A 78 -29.00 15.59 19.36
N ASN A 79 -28.51 16.64 20.06
CA ASN A 79 -29.26 17.88 20.27
C ASN A 79 -28.76 19.00 19.33
N ALA A 80 -29.70 19.65 18.64
CA ALA A 80 -29.53 20.84 17.81
C ALA A 80 -30.00 22.10 18.56
N THR A 81 -29.22 23.20 18.53
CA THR A 81 -29.70 24.61 18.49
C THR A 81 -28.53 25.61 18.51
N GLY A 82 -28.62 26.68 17.69
CA GLY A 82 -28.06 28.01 18.01
C GLY A 82 -27.16 28.66 16.96
N SER A 83 -27.69 29.66 16.23
CA SER A 83 -27.00 30.51 15.24
C SER A 83 -26.48 31.81 15.87
N SER A 84 -25.26 32.27 15.54
CA SER A 84 -24.91 33.70 15.48
C SER A 84 -23.59 33.98 14.73
N LYS A 85 -23.57 35.10 14.00
CA LYS A 85 -22.56 35.60 13.05
C LYS A 85 -21.34 36.32 13.68
N LEU A 86 -20.34 36.61 12.80
CA LEU A 86 -19.26 37.62 12.82
C LEU A 86 -17.96 37.17 13.52
N SER A 87 -16.74 37.44 13.04
CA SER A 87 -16.22 38.29 11.96
C SER A 87 -14.76 37.92 11.66
N GLU A 88 -14.31 38.21 10.43
CA GLU A 88 -12.91 38.20 10.00
C GLU A 88 -12.04 39.17 10.82
N GLN A 89 -10.80 38.77 11.12
CA GLN A 89 -9.68 39.70 11.25
C GLN A 89 -8.39 39.02 10.77
N LYS A 90 -7.81 39.59 9.70
CA LYS A 90 -6.47 39.31 9.20
C LYS A 90 -5.42 39.86 10.16
N SER A 91 -4.38 39.08 10.45
CA SER A 91 -3.07 39.60 10.88
C SER A 91 -1.99 38.74 10.24
N ALA A 92 -1.09 39.37 9.48
CA ALA A 92 0.07 38.72 8.88
C ALA A 92 1.14 38.50 9.96
N VAL A 93 1.64 37.26 10.09
CA VAL A 93 2.80 36.91 10.90
C VAL A 93 3.65 35.90 10.14
N THR A 94 4.97 36.11 10.16
CA THR A 94 6.05 35.39 9.48
C THR A 94 6.03 33.86 9.66
N GLU A 95 6.34 33.13 8.58
CA GLU A 95 5.82 31.80 8.22
C GLU A 95 6.52 30.54 8.78
N ASP A 96 7.48 30.60 9.71
CA ASP A 96 8.13 29.35 10.22
C ASP A 96 7.81 29.00 11.69
N ASN A 97 7.02 29.81 12.40
CA ASN A 97 6.77 29.62 13.84
C ASN A 97 5.29 29.65 14.25
N PHE A 98 4.37 29.46 13.30
CA PHE A 98 2.95 29.36 13.64
C PHE A 98 2.66 28.03 14.35
N VAL A 99 2.21 28.11 15.61
CA VAL A 99 1.80 26.96 16.42
C VAL A 99 0.30 27.02 16.65
N LEU A 100 -0.44 26.10 16.04
CA LEU A 100 -1.87 25.91 16.25
C LEU A 100 -2.10 25.05 17.49
N ASN A 101 -2.58 25.65 18.58
CA ASN A 101 -2.95 24.90 19.77
C ASN A 101 -4.31 24.22 19.57
N VAL A 102 -4.27 22.94 19.22
CA VAL A 102 -5.44 22.12 18.87
C VAL A 102 -6.33 21.87 20.09
N THR A 103 -5.78 21.92 21.30
CA THR A 103 -6.56 21.71 22.53
C THR A 103 -7.58 22.80 22.82
N LEU A 104 -7.37 24.00 22.25
CA LEU A 104 -8.26 25.15 22.40
C LEU A 104 -9.37 25.20 21.34
N ILE A 105 -9.33 24.30 20.36
CA ILE A 105 -10.29 24.24 19.27
C ILE A 105 -11.42 23.28 19.64
N GLU A 106 -12.66 23.69 19.39
CA GLU A 106 -13.83 22.82 19.59
C GLU A 106 -13.63 21.48 18.86
N PRO A 107 -13.96 20.32 19.48
CA PRO A 107 -13.64 19.01 18.93
C PRO A 107 -14.06 18.82 17.45
N ARG A 108 -15.27 19.27 17.10
CA ARG A 108 -15.81 19.20 15.73
C ARG A 108 -15.06 20.08 14.71
N LEU A 109 -14.32 21.09 15.17
CA LEU A 109 -13.58 22.03 14.33
C LEU A 109 -12.08 21.74 14.26
N LYS A 110 -11.55 20.81 15.08
CA LYS A 110 -10.09 20.51 15.14
C LYS A 110 -9.52 20.18 13.75
N HIS A 111 -10.00 19.10 13.14
CA HIS A 111 -9.46 18.63 11.85
C HIS A 111 -9.76 19.59 10.69
N PRO A 112 -11.00 20.13 10.53
CA PRO A 112 -11.28 21.12 9.49
C PRO A 112 -10.35 22.34 9.57
N THR A 113 -10.03 22.79 10.79
CA THR A 113 -9.12 23.92 11.00
C THR A 113 -7.70 23.57 10.58
N ILE A 114 -7.19 22.39 10.97
CA ILE A 114 -5.84 21.93 10.61
C ILE A 114 -5.72 21.79 9.09
N PHE A 115 -6.72 21.22 8.42
CA PHE A 115 -6.71 21.05 6.97
C PHE A 115 -6.76 22.39 6.24
N LYS A 116 -7.59 23.32 6.72
CA LYS A 116 -7.62 24.69 6.19
C LYS A 116 -6.26 25.38 6.28
N HIS A 117 -5.51 25.17 7.38
CA HIS A 117 -4.16 25.72 7.51
C HIS A 117 -3.19 25.05 6.54
N PHE A 118 -3.25 23.72 6.43
CA PHE A 118 -2.42 22.96 5.50
C PHE A 118 -2.68 23.35 4.03
N ASP A 119 -3.93 23.45 3.62
CA ASP A 119 -4.34 23.78 2.25
C ASP A 119 -3.86 25.18 1.85
N ALA A 120 -3.77 26.10 2.82
CA ALA A 120 -3.29 27.46 2.63
C ALA A 120 -1.75 27.57 2.52
N LEU A 121 -0.99 26.54 2.90
CA LEU A 121 0.47 26.55 2.76
C LEU A 121 0.87 26.55 1.28
N LYS A 122 1.92 27.29 0.97
CA LYS A 122 2.73 27.09 -0.25
C LYS A 122 3.65 25.87 -0.07
N PRO A 123 4.11 25.24 -1.16
CA PRO A 123 5.18 24.25 -1.09
C PRO A 123 6.35 24.75 -0.23
N GLY A 124 6.90 23.86 0.61
CA GLY A 124 8.02 24.14 1.51
C GLY A 124 7.63 24.75 2.85
N GLN A 125 6.47 25.39 2.94
CA GLN A 125 6.00 26.00 4.18
C GLN A 125 5.49 24.96 5.18
N ALA A 126 5.50 25.32 6.46
CA ALA A 126 5.06 24.46 7.54
C ALA A 126 4.30 25.22 8.62
N PHE A 127 3.53 24.49 9.42
CA PHE A 127 3.07 24.94 10.72
C PHE A 127 3.18 23.84 11.76
N GLN A 128 3.10 24.19 13.03
CA GLN A 128 3.09 23.23 14.12
C GLN A 128 1.69 23.09 14.69
N ILE A 129 1.32 21.89 15.13
CA ILE A 129 0.19 21.64 16.00
C ILE A 129 0.68 21.29 17.40
N LEU A 130 -0.04 21.76 18.41
CA LEU A 130 0.13 21.35 19.81
C LEU A 130 -1.14 20.63 20.27
N ASN A 131 -0.98 19.40 20.77
CA ASN A 131 -2.10 18.55 21.19
C ASN A 131 -1.80 17.86 22.54
N ASP A 132 -2.84 17.48 23.26
CA ASP A 132 -2.80 16.78 24.57
C ASP A 132 -2.70 15.25 24.45
N HIS A 133 -2.74 14.73 23.23
CA HIS A 133 -2.57 13.31 22.92
C HIS A 133 -1.86 13.14 21.58
N ASP A 134 -1.38 11.93 21.29
CA ASP A 134 -0.72 11.62 20.02
C ASP A 134 -1.68 11.88 18.83
N PRO A 135 -1.37 12.84 17.93
CA PRO A 135 -2.19 13.14 16.76
C PRO A 135 -2.04 12.11 15.62
N LYS A 136 -1.47 10.92 15.85
CA LYS A 136 -1.38 9.84 14.84
C LYS A 136 -2.68 9.56 14.07
N PRO A 137 -3.90 9.59 14.65
CA PRO A 137 -5.13 9.45 13.86
C PRO A 137 -5.34 10.56 12.82
N LEU A 138 -4.98 11.80 13.17
CA LEU A 138 -5.06 12.96 12.29
C LEU A 138 -4.06 12.83 11.12
N TYR A 139 -2.87 12.26 11.35
CA TYR A 139 -1.91 11.94 10.28
C TYR A 139 -2.54 11.04 9.21
N TYR A 140 -3.18 9.94 9.62
CA TYR A 140 -3.81 9.02 8.66
C TYR A 140 -4.99 9.66 7.94
N GLN A 141 -5.75 10.52 8.60
CA GLN A 141 -6.82 11.26 7.94
C GLN A 141 -6.28 12.25 6.90
N MET A 142 -5.26 13.05 7.24
CA MET A 142 -4.60 13.93 6.27
C MET A 142 -4.07 13.14 5.08
N LEU A 143 -3.47 11.99 5.33
CA LEU A 143 -2.95 11.13 4.30
C LEU A 143 -4.05 10.63 3.34
N GLY A 144 -5.17 10.16 3.87
CA GLY A 144 -6.30 9.70 3.07
C GLY A 144 -6.94 10.81 2.21
N GLU A 145 -7.03 12.03 2.74
CA GLU A 145 -7.71 13.12 2.03
C GLU A 145 -6.81 13.95 1.11
N ARG A 146 -5.50 14.05 1.40
CA ARG A 146 -4.57 14.92 0.66
C ARG A 146 -3.47 14.14 -0.07
N GLY A 147 -3.30 12.85 0.20
CA GLY A 147 -2.23 12.06 -0.36
C GLY A 147 -0.85 12.49 0.14
N ASN A 148 0.19 12.16 -0.63
CA ASN A 148 1.60 12.24 -0.21
C ASN A 148 2.24 13.64 -0.35
N VAL A 149 1.45 14.69 -0.11
CA VAL A 149 1.86 16.09 -0.36
C VAL A 149 2.37 16.81 0.88
N PHE A 150 2.57 16.09 1.98
CA PHE A 150 3.09 16.65 3.24
C PHE A 150 4.08 15.74 3.96
N THR A 151 4.84 16.34 4.87
CA THR A 151 5.71 15.66 5.83
C THR A 151 5.18 15.89 7.24
N TRP A 152 5.35 14.88 8.10
CA TRP A 152 4.84 14.85 9.46
C TRP A 152 5.98 14.55 10.43
N GLU A 153 6.39 15.55 11.19
CA GLU A 153 7.55 15.47 12.08
C GLU A 153 7.12 15.71 13.53
N TYR A 154 7.43 14.75 14.42
CA TYR A 154 7.24 14.94 15.85
C TYR A 154 8.41 15.73 16.42
N LEU A 155 8.13 16.96 16.85
CA LEU A 155 9.10 17.79 17.56
C LEU A 155 9.12 17.46 19.08
N GLU A 156 7.99 17.00 19.62
CA GLU A 156 7.85 16.60 21.03
C GLU A 156 6.88 15.42 21.14
N LYS A 157 7.22 14.42 21.96
CA LYS A 157 6.41 13.22 22.20
C LYS A 157 6.12 13.04 23.68
N GLY A 158 4.96 13.52 24.11
CA GLY A 158 4.44 13.38 25.47
C GLY A 158 5.11 14.30 26.51
N PRO A 159 4.41 14.73 27.59
CA PRO A 159 2.97 14.67 27.80
C PRO A 159 2.18 15.59 26.84
N TRP A 160 2.88 16.53 26.20
CA TRP A 160 2.37 17.35 25.10
C TRP A 160 2.97 16.86 23.78
N TRP A 161 2.16 16.93 22.73
CA TRP A 161 2.56 16.47 21.41
C TRP A 161 2.67 17.67 20.50
N ARG A 162 3.89 17.96 20.09
CA ARG A 162 4.18 19.02 19.12
C ARG A 162 4.58 18.36 17.81
N VAL A 163 3.80 18.62 16.77
CA VAL A 163 4.04 18.06 15.44
C VAL A 163 4.17 19.19 14.44
N GLN A 164 5.21 19.16 13.62
CA GLN A 164 5.34 20.01 12.45
C GLN A 164 4.74 19.31 11.23
N ILE A 165 3.82 20.01 10.58
CA ILE A 165 3.19 19.60 9.32
C ILE A 165 3.73 20.54 8.25
N ARG A 166 4.51 20.00 7.32
CA ARG A 166 5.11 20.75 6.21
C ARG A 166 4.49 20.31 4.90
N LYS A 167 4.13 21.26 4.03
CA LYS A 167 3.73 20.95 2.65
C LYS A 167 5.00 20.74 1.84
N ASN A 168 5.09 19.61 1.14
CA ASN A 168 6.33 19.23 0.47
C ASN A 168 6.62 20.21 -0.69
N ASP A 169 7.91 20.51 -0.90
CA ASP A 169 8.42 21.24 -2.06
C ASP A 169 8.36 20.34 -3.31
N GLY A 170 7.16 20.08 -3.81
CA GLY A 170 6.96 19.12 -4.91
C GLY A 170 6.93 17.65 -4.47
N ASP A 171 6.82 16.74 -5.44
CA ASP A 171 6.60 15.30 -5.24
C ASP A 171 7.64 14.70 -4.29
N VAL A 172 7.17 14.17 -3.15
CA VAL A 172 7.97 13.23 -2.37
C VAL A 172 8.03 11.94 -3.15
N GLU A 173 9.23 11.56 -3.54
CA GLU A 173 9.44 10.38 -4.36
C GLU A 173 8.87 9.13 -3.66
N THR A 174 8.12 8.39 -4.45
CA THR A 174 7.58 7.09 -4.09
C THR A 174 8.65 6.01 -4.26
N LEU A 175 8.45 4.83 -3.65
CA LEU A 175 9.35 3.69 -3.80
C LEU A 175 9.59 3.35 -5.28
N GLY A 176 8.52 3.39 -6.07
CA GLY A 176 8.57 3.17 -7.51
C GLY A 176 9.42 4.23 -8.20
N GLU A 177 9.22 5.51 -7.94
CA GLU A 177 10.03 6.56 -8.57
C GLU A 177 11.52 6.48 -8.22
N ILE A 178 11.83 6.16 -6.96
CA ILE A 178 13.21 5.95 -6.51
C ILE A 178 13.84 4.76 -7.24
N ALA A 179 13.14 3.63 -7.32
CA ALA A 179 13.60 2.43 -8.01
C ALA A 179 13.76 2.64 -9.53
N THR A 180 12.85 3.39 -10.15
CA THR A 180 12.90 3.74 -11.57
C THR A 180 14.13 4.60 -11.89
N LYS A 181 14.52 5.53 -11.01
CA LYS A 181 15.72 6.36 -11.18
C LYS A 181 17.00 5.55 -10.95
N ASP A 182 16.97 4.61 -10.02
CA ASP A 182 18.12 3.78 -9.67
C ASP A 182 17.70 2.41 -9.10
N LEU A 183 17.68 1.38 -9.96
CA LEU A 183 17.36 0.02 -9.55
C LEU A 183 18.27 -0.53 -8.44
N ARG A 184 19.46 0.05 -8.23
CA ARG A 184 20.33 -0.38 -7.10
C ARG A 184 19.68 -0.07 -5.76
N LYS A 185 18.84 0.97 -5.69
CA LYS A 185 18.05 1.30 -4.50
C LYS A 185 16.92 0.30 -4.27
N ALA A 186 16.50 -0.45 -5.29
CA ALA A 186 15.52 -1.53 -5.14
C ALA A 186 16.04 -2.67 -4.25
N GLU A 187 17.35 -2.95 -4.27
CA GLU A 187 17.96 -3.93 -3.36
C GLU A 187 17.85 -3.51 -1.88
N ILE A 188 17.89 -2.19 -1.61
CA ILE A 188 17.68 -1.66 -0.27
C ILE A 188 16.22 -1.89 0.13
N PHE A 189 15.26 -1.57 -0.75
CA PHE A 189 13.85 -1.86 -0.49
C PHE A 189 13.61 -3.35 -0.21
N LYS A 190 14.19 -4.23 -1.02
CA LYS A 190 14.12 -5.69 -0.83
C LYS A 190 14.70 -6.13 0.51
N LYS A 191 15.85 -5.59 0.92
CA LYS A 191 16.48 -5.86 2.24
C LYS A 191 15.54 -5.54 3.40
N TYR A 192 14.76 -4.45 3.29
CA TYR A 192 13.77 -4.05 4.29
C TYR A 192 12.37 -4.63 4.05
N GLY A 193 12.19 -5.45 3.01
CA GLY A 193 10.88 -5.98 2.61
C GLY A 193 9.89 -4.89 2.18
N LEU A 194 10.35 -3.74 1.69
CA LEU A 194 9.52 -2.66 1.19
C LEU A 194 9.11 -2.96 -0.25
N ASP A 195 7.81 -2.96 -0.53
CA ASP A 195 7.24 -3.29 -1.83
C ASP A 195 7.29 -2.09 -2.77
N PHE A 196 8.32 -2.05 -3.62
CA PHE A 196 8.54 -0.99 -4.62
C PHE A 196 7.91 -1.30 -5.99
N CYS A 197 7.43 -2.54 -6.20
CA CYS A 197 6.90 -2.98 -7.48
C CYS A 197 5.38 -2.81 -7.54
N CYS A 198 4.62 -3.45 -6.65
CA CYS A 198 3.16 -3.32 -6.55
C CYS A 198 2.76 -2.15 -5.65
N GLY A 199 3.43 -2.01 -4.50
CA GLY A 199 3.30 -0.92 -3.54
C GLY A 199 4.04 0.37 -3.93
N GLY A 200 4.55 0.45 -5.16
CA GLY A 200 5.46 1.48 -5.65
C GLY A 200 4.95 2.92 -5.47
N LYS A 201 3.64 3.14 -5.36
CA LYS A 201 2.99 4.46 -5.14
C LYS A 201 3.17 5.01 -3.71
N LYS A 202 3.67 4.21 -2.77
CA LYS A 202 3.94 4.64 -1.38
C LYS A 202 5.30 5.31 -1.27
N THR A 203 5.45 6.25 -0.35
CA THR A 203 6.76 6.80 0.01
C THR A 203 7.52 5.85 0.94
N VAL A 204 8.83 6.04 1.07
CA VAL A 204 9.69 5.27 2.01
C VAL A 204 9.10 5.29 3.42
N ARG A 205 8.72 6.46 3.92
CA ARG A 205 8.19 6.64 5.28
C ARG A 205 6.87 5.90 5.50
N GLN A 206 5.99 5.85 4.50
CA GLN A 206 4.73 5.12 4.60
C GLN A 206 4.95 3.62 4.65
N ALA A 207 5.72 3.09 3.71
CA ALA A 207 6.01 1.67 3.65
C ALA A 207 6.75 1.21 4.92
N CYS A 208 7.64 2.04 5.45
CA CYS A 208 8.29 1.80 6.74
C CYS A 208 7.29 1.81 7.91
N ALA A 209 6.37 2.78 7.96
CA ALA A 209 5.38 2.89 9.04
C ALA A 209 4.43 1.67 9.09
N GLU A 210 4.06 1.11 7.94
CA GLU A 210 3.23 -0.10 7.87
C GLU A 210 3.97 -1.34 8.39
N LYS A 211 5.27 -1.44 8.14
CA LYS A 211 6.11 -2.57 8.57
C LYS A 211 6.81 -2.35 9.92
N GLY A 212 6.59 -1.22 10.58
CA GLY A 212 7.25 -0.89 11.85
C GLY A 212 8.77 -0.66 11.72
N ILE A 213 9.22 -0.25 10.54
CA ILE A 213 10.63 0.00 10.21
C ILE A 213 10.99 1.46 10.49
N ASP A 214 12.21 1.70 10.94
CA ASP A 214 12.76 3.04 11.10
C ASP A 214 13.13 3.64 9.74
N ALA A 215 12.28 4.55 9.25
CA ALA A 215 12.44 5.16 7.94
C ALA A 215 13.76 5.93 7.78
N THR A 216 14.29 6.51 8.87
CA THR A 216 15.54 7.28 8.82
C THR A 216 16.72 6.38 8.41
N LYS A 217 16.77 5.13 8.90
CA LYS A 217 17.82 4.18 8.51
C LYS A 217 17.77 3.81 7.04
N VAL A 218 16.55 3.62 6.52
CA VAL A 218 16.36 3.29 5.10
C VAL A 218 16.79 4.47 4.23
N GLU A 219 16.39 5.68 4.59
CA GLU A 219 16.78 6.91 3.89
C GLU A 219 18.31 7.14 3.90
N GLU A 220 18.98 6.89 5.01
CA GLU A 220 20.45 6.95 5.10
C GLU A 220 21.13 5.93 4.18
N GLU A 221 20.65 4.68 4.13
CA GLU A 221 21.20 3.66 3.21
C GLU A 221 20.98 4.04 1.74
N LEU A 222 19.81 4.60 1.39
CA LEU A 222 19.50 5.06 0.03
C LEU A 222 20.44 6.19 -0.42
N GLN A 223 20.77 7.12 0.49
CA GLN A 223 21.72 8.20 0.20
C GLN A 223 23.15 7.68 0.00
N ASN A 224 23.58 6.73 0.83
CA ASN A 224 24.92 6.16 0.75
C ASN A 224 25.15 5.31 -0.51
N ALA A 225 24.10 4.69 -1.06
CA ALA A 225 24.18 3.88 -2.28
C ALA A 225 24.51 4.68 -3.55
N GLU A 226 24.24 5.99 -3.56
CA GLU A 226 24.59 6.86 -4.69
C GLU A 226 26.11 7.01 -4.85
N VAL A 227 26.85 7.01 -3.75
CA VAL A 227 28.29 7.31 -3.71
C VAL A 227 29.16 6.14 -4.18
N ALA A 228 28.66 4.90 -4.12
CA ALA A 228 29.43 3.68 -4.35
C ALA A 228 29.42 3.14 -5.81
N ALA A 229 28.90 3.90 -6.77
CA ALA A 229 28.61 3.38 -8.13
C ALA A 229 29.83 3.29 -9.06
N ILE A 230 30.11 2.09 -9.60
CA ILE A 230 31.09 1.89 -10.71
C ILE A 230 30.34 1.76 -12.06
N THR A 231 29.09 1.32 -12.07
CA THR A 231 28.27 1.09 -13.26
C THR A 231 27.11 2.08 -13.36
N ARG A 232 26.88 2.58 -14.57
CA ARG A 232 25.77 3.51 -14.85
C ARG A 232 24.45 2.71 -14.92
N PRO A 233 23.39 3.12 -14.20
CA PRO A 233 22.09 2.44 -14.26
C PRO A 233 21.49 2.55 -15.67
N LEU A 234 20.69 1.54 -16.04
CA LEU A 234 19.97 1.54 -17.32
C LEU A 234 18.86 2.59 -17.30
N PRO A 235 18.68 3.38 -18.37
CA PRO A 235 17.73 4.48 -18.39
C PRO A 235 16.34 4.00 -18.83
N TYR A 236 15.70 3.11 -18.06
CA TYR A 236 14.38 2.56 -18.39
C TYR A 236 13.31 3.63 -18.67
N ASN A 237 13.42 4.77 -17.97
CA ASN A 237 12.53 5.91 -18.16
C ASN A 237 12.68 6.61 -19.52
N ASP A 238 13.82 6.46 -20.19
CA ASP A 238 14.09 7.10 -21.47
C ASP A 238 13.73 6.18 -22.66
N TRP A 239 13.43 4.90 -22.39
CA TRP A 239 13.07 3.94 -23.43
C TRP A 239 11.66 4.19 -23.98
N SER A 240 11.51 3.90 -25.28
CA SER A 240 10.20 3.84 -25.93
C SER A 240 9.38 2.69 -25.34
N LEU A 241 8.05 2.81 -25.40
CA LEU A 241 7.17 1.76 -24.89
C LEU A 241 7.34 0.46 -25.65
N SER A 242 7.53 0.54 -26.98
CA SER A 242 7.79 -0.64 -27.79
C SER A 242 9.06 -1.36 -27.37
N PHE A 243 10.15 -0.62 -27.16
CA PHE A 243 11.42 -1.21 -26.76
C PHE A 243 11.36 -1.76 -25.33
N LEU A 244 10.72 -1.05 -24.39
CA LEU A 244 10.56 -1.53 -23.02
C LEU A 244 9.73 -2.81 -22.97
N ALA A 245 8.62 -2.89 -23.71
CA ALA A 245 7.83 -4.12 -23.83
C ALA A 245 8.64 -5.27 -24.43
N ASP A 246 9.41 -5.02 -25.50
CA ASP A 246 10.30 -6.04 -26.07
C ASP A 246 11.39 -6.48 -25.08
N TYR A 247 11.95 -5.54 -24.31
CA TYR A 247 12.95 -5.86 -23.30
C TYR A 247 12.38 -6.76 -22.20
N ILE A 248 11.18 -6.46 -21.70
CA ILE A 248 10.51 -7.25 -20.66
C ILE A 248 10.29 -8.69 -21.14
N VAL A 249 9.78 -8.87 -22.36
CA VAL A 249 9.55 -10.22 -22.94
C VAL A 249 10.87 -10.99 -23.11
N ASN A 250 11.88 -10.34 -23.70
CA ASN A 250 13.14 -11.01 -24.04
C ASN A 250 14.06 -11.24 -22.83
N THR A 251 13.84 -10.52 -21.73
CA THR A 251 14.65 -10.62 -20.51
C THR A 251 13.90 -11.38 -19.43
N HIS A 252 12.79 -10.82 -18.96
CA HIS A 252 12.08 -11.30 -17.77
C HIS A 252 11.13 -12.45 -18.10
N HIS A 253 10.25 -12.33 -19.11
CA HIS A 253 9.34 -13.43 -19.45
C HIS A 253 10.11 -14.68 -19.91
N SER A 254 11.19 -14.45 -20.68
CA SER A 254 12.10 -15.50 -21.10
C SER A 254 12.82 -16.17 -19.93
N TYR A 255 13.13 -15.44 -18.86
CA TYR A 255 13.69 -16.01 -17.63
C TYR A 255 12.63 -16.79 -16.85
N VAL A 256 11.47 -16.19 -16.58
CA VAL A 256 10.34 -16.84 -15.87
C VAL A 256 9.97 -18.16 -16.53
N SER A 257 9.82 -18.17 -17.86
CA SER A 257 9.46 -19.36 -18.63
C SER A 257 10.46 -20.50 -18.53
N LYS A 258 11.76 -20.19 -18.29
CA LYS A 258 12.82 -21.20 -18.12
C LYS A 258 12.97 -21.64 -16.67
N SER A 259 12.92 -20.69 -15.73
CA SER A 259 13.21 -20.91 -14.32
C SER A 259 12.04 -21.57 -13.58
N LEU A 260 10.80 -21.23 -13.91
CA LEU A 260 9.62 -21.67 -13.17
C LEU A 260 9.37 -23.19 -13.26
N PRO A 261 9.53 -23.87 -14.43
CA PRO A 261 9.45 -25.33 -14.49
C PRO A 261 10.51 -26.05 -13.64
N GLU A 262 11.72 -25.52 -13.58
CA GLU A 262 12.79 -26.08 -12.73
C GLU A 262 12.47 -25.86 -11.25
N LEU A 263 12.01 -24.66 -10.87
CA LEU A 263 11.58 -24.33 -9.52
C LEU A 263 10.51 -25.29 -9.01
N ARG A 264 9.47 -25.55 -9.81
CA ARG A 264 8.41 -26.53 -9.47
C ARG A 264 8.95 -27.93 -9.23
N THR A 265 9.87 -28.35 -10.08
CA THR A 265 10.52 -29.67 -9.99
C THR A 265 11.28 -29.80 -8.67
N TYR A 266 12.08 -28.79 -8.32
CA TYR A 266 12.84 -28.77 -7.07
C TYR A 266 11.94 -28.62 -5.84
N ALA A 267 10.94 -27.74 -5.88
CA ALA A 267 9.98 -27.56 -4.80
C ALA A 267 9.25 -28.87 -4.49
N THR A 268 8.79 -29.57 -5.52
CA THR A 268 8.15 -30.89 -5.37
C THR A 268 9.09 -31.93 -4.79
N LYS A 269 10.33 -32.01 -5.31
CA LYS A 269 11.34 -32.97 -4.84
C LYS A 269 11.71 -32.73 -3.38
N VAL A 270 12.01 -31.49 -3.01
CA VAL A 270 12.46 -31.11 -1.67
C VAL A 270 11.33 -31.29 -0.66
N ALA A 271 10.11 -30.84 -0.98
CA ALA A 271 8.94 -31.07 -0.12
C ALA A 271 8.66 -32.58 0.08
N LYS A 272 8.79 -33.40 -0.97
CA LYS A 272 8.60 -34.85 -0.86
C LYS A 272 9.60 -35.52 0.08
N VAL A 273 10.88 -35.12 0.04
CA VAL A 273 11.95 -35.76 0.81
C VAL A 273 12.02 -35.22 2.24
N HIS A 274 11.90 -33.90 2.40
CA HIS A 274 12.15 -33.20 3.66
C HIS A 274 10.87 -32.77 4.38
N GLY A 275 9.71 -32.76 3.73
CA GLY A 275 8.46 -32.19 4.27
C GLY A 275 7.94 -32.84 5.56
N ALA A 276 8.38 -34.04 5.91
CA ALA A 276 8.06 -34.66 7.20
C ALA A 276 8.81 -34.01 8.38
N HIS A 277 10.05 -33.55 8.15
CA HIS A 277 10.89 -32.87 9.16
C HIS A 277 10.80 -31.34 9.04
N HIS A 278 10.48 -30.84 7.85
CA HIS A 278 10.39 -29.43 7.47
C HIS A 278 9.00 -29.15 6.87
N PRO A 279 7.94 -29.09 7.70
CA PRO A 279 6.55 -29.04 7.25
C PRO A 279 6.20 -27.79 6.42
N GLU A 280 6.95 -26.71 6.57
CA GLU A 280 6.81 -25.47 5.80
C GLU A 280 7.03 -25.66 4.30
N LEU A 281 7.76 -26.71 3.90
CA LEU A 281 8.05 -27.00 2.49
C LEU A 281 6.81 -27.41 1.69
N MET A 282 5.78 -27.96 2.34
CA MET A 282 4.54 -28.33 1.66
C MET A 282 3.75 -27.07 1.23
N PRO A 283 3.50 -26.09 2.11
CA PRO A 283 2.99 -24.77 1.71
C PRO A 283 3.87 -24.06 0.68
N VAL A 284 5.21 -24.08 0.83
CA VAL A 284 6.11 -23.45 -0.16
C VAL A 284 5.93 -24.07 -1.54
N ARG A 285 5.86 -25.41 -1.62
CA ARG A 285 5.57 -26.10 -2.88
C ARG A 285 4.25 -25.65 -3.49
N GLN A 286 3.18 -25.57 -2.69
CA GLN A 286 1.88 -25.14 -3.20
C GLN A 286 1.92 -23.71 -3.74
N LEU A 287 2.55 -22.78 -3.01
CA LEU A 287 2.69 -21.39 -3.44
C LEU A 287 3.48 -21.27 -4.76
N VAL A 288 4.49 -22.13 -4.98
CA VAL A 288 5.22 -22.19 -6.26
C VAL A 288 4.33 -22.68 -7.41
N GLU A 289 3.43 -23.64 -7.16
CA GLU A 289 2.45 -24.07 -8.16
C GLU A 289 1.44 -22.97 -8.46
N ASP A 290 0.92 -22.29 -7.44
CA ASP A 290 -0.03 -21.18 -7.58
C ASP A 290 0.59 -20.03 -8.41
N ILE A 291 1.85 -19.68 -8.14
CA ILE A 291 2.61 -18.68 -8.93
C ILE A 291 2.75 -19.14 -10.39
N ASN A 292 2.99 -20.43 -10.64
CA ASN A 292 3.08 -20.96 -11.99
C ASN A 292 1.76 -20.88 -12.75
N GLU A 293 0.66 -21.26 -12.11
CA GLU A 293 -0.67 -21.20 -12.74
C GLU A 293 -1.02 -19.75 -13.13
N GLU A 294 -0.74 -18.79 -12.25
CA GLU A 294 -0.98 -17.37 -12.50
C GLU A 294 -0.06 -16.84 -13.63
N LEU A 295 1.26 -16.96 -13.49
CA LEU A 295 2.22 -16.35 -14.41
C LEU A 295 2.17 -16.94 -15.83
N THR A 296 1.84 -18.23 -15.97
CA THR A 296 1.75 -18.87 -17.30
C THR A 296 0.64 -18.24 -18.14
N GLY A 297 -0.53 -17.98 -17.55
CA GLY A 297 -1.64 -17.31 -18.23
C GLY A 297 -1.43 -15.80 -18.36
N HIS A 298 -0.88 -15.19 -17.31
CA HIS A 298 -0.55 -13.78 -17.23
C HIS A 298 0.32 -13.29 -18.41
N MET A 299 1.53 -13.86 -18.58
CA MET A 299 2.47 -13.40 -19.61
C MET A 299 1.90 -13.55 -21.04
N VAL A 300 1.07 -14.58 -21.28
CA VAL A 300 0.41 -14.79 -22.57
C VAL A 300 -0.58 -13.65 -22.89
N LYS A 301 -1.31 -13.13 -21.89
CA LYS A 301 -2.22 -11.99 -22.06
C LYS A 301 -1.42 -10.72 -22.37
N GLU A 302 -0.27 -10.54 -21.72
CA GLU A 302 0.59 -9.40 -21.99
C GLU A 302 1.18 -9.44 -23.41
N GLU A 303 1.82 -10.55 -23.77
CA GLU A 303 2.53 -10.71 -25.04
C GLU A 303 1.60 -10.67 -26.25
N ASN A 304 0.37 -11.21 -26.14
CA ASN A 304 -0.54 -11.32 -27.27
C ASN A 304 -1.58 -10.21 -27.35
N ILE A 305 -1.88 -9.54 -26.23
CA ILE A 305 -2.96 -8.54 -26.16
C ILE A 305 -2.42 -7.17 -25.71
N LEU A 306 -1.91 -7.07 -24.47
CA LEU A 306 -1.60 -5.77 -23.88
C LEU A 306 -0.39 -5.08 -24.54
N PHE A 307 0.76 -5.76 -24.65
CA PHE A 307 1.96 -5.18 -25.23
C PHE A 307 1.79 -4.83 -26.72
N PRO A 308 1.18 -5.68 -27.57
CA PRO A 308 0.84 -5.29 -28.93
C PRO A 308 -0.03 -4.03 -29.00
N PHE A 309 -1.02 -3.90 -28.10
CA PHE A 309 -1.87 -2.70 -28.05
C PHE A 309 -1.07 -1.46 -27.61
N ILE A 310 -0.19 -1.57 -26.61
CA ILE A 310 0.69 -0.47 -26.19
C ILE A 310 1.59 -0.01 -27.35
N LYS A 311 2.14 -0.95 -28.13
CA LYS A 311 2.93 -0.64 -29.34
C LYS A 311 2.09 0.08 -30.40
N GLN A 312 0.82 -0.31 -30.57
CA GLN A 312 -0.12 0.37 -31.46
C GLN A 312 -0.41 1.80 -31.00
N LEU A 313 -0.59 2.04 -29.70
CA LEU A 313 -0.74 3.39 -29.14
C LEU A 313 0.47 4.28 -29.48
N GLU A 314 1.68 3.78 -29.29
CA GLU A 314 2.92 4.53 -29.57
C GLU A 314 3.09 4.84 -31.06
N SER A 315 2.80 3.85 -31.92
CA SER A 315 2.83 4.00 -33.38
C SER A 315 1.78 4.99 -33.87
N ALA A 316 0.56 4.96 -33.34
CA ALA A 316 -0.52 5.84 -33.73
C ALA A 316 -0.19 7.31 -33.39
N LYS A 317 0.34 7.58 -32.19
CA LYS A 317 0.81 8.93 -31.83
C LYS A 317 1.93 9.42 -32.75
N SER A 318 2.90 8.56 -33.04
CA SER A 318 4.05 8.92 -33.91
C SER A 318 3.60 9.25 -35.34
N ASN A 319 2.51 8.63 -35.80
CA ASN A 319 1.96 8.80 -37.14
C ASN A 319 0.77 9.79 -37.20
N GLY A 320 0.39 10.42 -36.09
CA GLY A 320 -0.77 11.31 -36.00
C GLY A 320 -2.11 10.62 -36.32
N LYS A 321 -2.21 9.32 -36.09
CA LYS A 321 -3.41 8.50 -36.32
C LYS A 321 -4.13 8.23 -35.01
N LYS A 322 -5.44 7.98 -35.08
CA LYS A 322 -6.19 7.42 -33.95
C LYS A 322 -6.02 5.90 -33.92
N VAL A 323 -5.98 5.34 -32.70
CA VAL A 323 -6.01 3.89 -32.51
C VAL A 323 -7.43 3.39 -32.72
N GLU A 324 -7.55 2.23 -33.37
CA GLU A 324 -8.83 1.57 -33.55
C GLU A 324 -9.41 1.10 -32.20
N PRO A 325 -10.74 1.11 -32.02
CA PRO A 325 -11.36 0.62 -30.79
C PRO A 325 -10.98 -0.83 -30.50
N SER A 326 -10.48 -1.08 -29.29
CA SER A 326 -10.20 -2.44 -28.84
C SER A 326 -11.47 -3.12 -28.32
N GLY A 327 -11.51 -4.45 -28.36
CA GLY A 327 -12.61 -5.24 -27.77
C GLY A 327 -12.73 -5.13 -26.25
N PHE A 328 -11.72 -4.55 -25.59
CA PHE A 328 -11.66 -4.33 -24.14
C PHE A 328 -11.83 -2.85 -23.75
N GLY A 329 -12.19 -1.98 -24.70
CA GLY A 329 -12.35 -0.54 -24.45
C GLY A 329 -11.00 0.17 -24.38
N THR A 330 -10.57 0.55 -23.17
CA THR A 330 -9.35 1.31 -22.89
C THR A 330 -8.21 0.40 -22.44
N VAL A 331 -6.96 0.86 -22.56
CA VAL A 331 -5.77 0.15 -22.03
C VAL A 331 -5.81 -0.02 -20.51
N GLU A 332 -6.56 0.82 -19.81
CA GLU A 332 -6.74 0.75 -18.35
C GLU A 332 -7.36 -0.57 -17.88
N ASN A 333 -8.30 -1.14 -18.64
CA ASN A 333 -8.97 -2.39 -18.27
C ASN A 333 -8.00 -3.58 -18.18
N PRO A 334 -7.21 -3.92 -19.21
CA PRO A 334 -6.22 -4.98 -19.11
C PRO A 334 -5.11 -4.65 -18.10
N ILE A 335 -4.69 -3.38 -17.96
CA ILE A 335 -3.69 -2.97 -16.97
C ILE A 335 -4.17 -3.27 -15.54
N ASN A 336 -5.41 -2.91 -15.19
CA ASN A 336 -5.96 -3.18 -13.86
C ASN A 336 -5.99 -4.68 -13.54
N MET A 337 -6.27 -5.51 -14.55
CA MET A 337 -6.20 -6.97 -14.40
C MET A 337 -4.76 -7.43 -14.14
N MET A 338 -3.78 -6.94 -14.90
CA MET A 338 -2.36 -7.28 -14.67
C MET A 338 -1.89 -6.84 -13.27
N GLU A 339 -2.21 -5.62 -12.84
CA GLU A 339 -1.84 -5.12 -11.51
C GLU A 339 -2.43 -5.98 -10.37
N HIS A 340 -3.66 -6.47 -10.52
CA HIS A 340 -4.27 -7.39 -9.56
C HIS A 340 -3.54 -8.74 -9.49
N GLU A 341 -3.15 -9.29 -10.65
CA GLU A 341 -2.41 -10.54 -10.74
C GLU A 341 -1.00 -10.38 -10.15
N HIS A 342 -0.34 -9.25 -10.40
CA HIS A 342 0.94 -8.87 -9.77
C HIS A 342 0.84 -8.85 -8.25
N GLU A 343 -0.22 -8.25 -7.70
CA GLU A 343 -0.43 -8.19 -6.25
C GLU A 343 -0.62 -9.60 -5.66
N ALA A 344 -1.35 -10.49 -6.35
CA ALA A 344 -1.54 -11.88 -5.92
C ALA A 344 -0.21 -12.66 -5.91
N VAL A 345 0.58 -12.55 -6.97
CA VAL A 345 1.89 -13.21 -7.06
C VAL A 345 2.87 -12.66 -6.03
N GLY A 346 2.90 -11.33 -5.84
CA GLY A 346 3.71 -10.68 -4.81
C GLY A 346 3.40 -11.17 -3.40
N LYS A 347 2.12 -11.33 -3.06
CA LYS A 347 1.69 -11.90 -1.76
C LYS A 347 2.13 -13.35 -1.60
N ASN A 348 2.12 -14.14 -2.67
CA ASN A 348 2.59 -15.53 -2.60
C ASN A 348 4.10 -15.60 -2.35
N LEU A 349 4.89 -14.72 -2.99
CA LEU A 349 6.33 -14.61 -2.73
C LEU A 349 6.62 -14.13 -1.29
N GLU A 350 5.89 -13.14 -0.78
CA GLU A 350 6.04 -12.70 0.62
C GLU A 350 5.76 -13.85 1.60
N LYS A 351 4.72 -14.66 1.36
CA LYS A 351 4.44 -15.86 2.15
C LYS A 351 5.57 -16.89 2.08
N ILE A 352 6.12 -17.15 0.88
CA ILE A 352 7.28 -18.04 0.73
C ILE A 352 8.45 -17.51 1.56
N ARG A 353 8.75 -16.21 1.47
CA ARG A 353 9.83 -15.58 2.22
C ARG A 353 9.63 -15.71 3.73
N VAL A 354 8.41 -15.53 4.24
CA VAL A 354 8.08 -15.75 5.67
C VAL A 354 8.27 -17.22 6.06
N LEU A 355 7.71 -18.16 5.30
CA LEU A 355 7.78 -19.60 5.59
C LEU A 355 9.23 -20.12 5.59
N THR A 356 10.06 -19.60 4.70
CA THR A 356 11.46 -20.00 4.55
C THR A 356 12.41 -19.24 5.47
N ASN A 357 11.89 -18.40 6.38
CA ASN A 357 12.66 -17.50 7.22
C ASN A 357 13.69 -16.70 6.40
N ASN A 358 13.20 -16.01 5.37
CA ASN A 358 14.01 -15.25 4.42
C ASN A 358 15.05 -16.13 3.70
N TYR A 359 14.60 -17.28 3.18
CA TYR A 359 15.45 -18.26 2.49
C TYR A 359 16.63 -18.78 3.34
N ALA A 360 16.47 -18.82 4.67
CA ALA A 360 17.49 -19.38 5.55
C ALA A 360 17.56 -20.90 5.43
N LEU A 361 18.77 -21.43 5.31
CA LEU A 361 18.99 -22.87 5.17
C LEU A 361 19.10 -23.56 6.54
N PRO A 362 18.37 -24.66 6.79
CA PRO A 362 18.58 -25.47 7.98
C PRO A 362 19.88 -26.29 7.90
N ASP A 363 20.37 -26.77 9.05
CA ASP A 363 21.64 -27.50 9.16
C ASP A 363 21.66 -28.80 8.34
N ASP A 364 20.50 -29.45 8.16
CA ASP A 364 20.34 -30.69 7.40
C ASP A 364 19.98 -30.45 5.91
N ALA A 365 20.08 -29.22 5.42
CA ALA A 365 19.78 -28.88 4.04
C ALA A 365 20.71 -29.61 3.05
N CYS A 366 20.13 -30.49 2.23
CA CYS A 366 20.86 -31.16 1.16
C CYS A 366 21.12 -30.22 -0.04
N ALA A 367 21.91 -30.68 -1.02
CA ALA A 367 22.23 -29.87 -2.22
C ALA A 367 20.99 -29.40 -3.00
N SER A 368 19.95 -30.24 -3.14
CA SER A 368 18.70 -29.83 -3.81
C SER A 368 17.89 -28.81 -3.01
N TYR A 369 17.94 -28.87 -1.68
CA TYR A 369 17.31 -27.86 -0.82
C TYR A 369 18.00 -26.51 -1.01
N LYS A 370 19.34 -26.50 -0.92
CA LYS A 370 20.15 -25.28 -1.11
C LYS A 370 19.90 -24.64 -2.47
N LEU A 371 19.81 -25.46 -3.51
CA LEU A 371 19.51 -25.00 -4.85
C LEU A 371 18.10 -24.41 -4.96
N LEU A 372 17.08 -25.05 -4.40
CA LEU A 372 15.70 -24.52 -4.40
C LEU A 372 15.63 -23.12 -3.79
N PHE A 373 16.21 -22.93 -2.60
CA PHE A 373 16.13 -21.64 -1.90
C PHE A 373 16.89 -20.55 -2.65
N LYS A 374 18.05 -20.88 -3.22
CA LYS A 374 18.78 -19.96 -4.09
C LYS A 374 17.96 -19.58 -5.34
N MET A 375 17.33 -20.55 -6.00
CA MET A 375 16.49 -20.29 -7.17
C MET A 375 15.26 -19.45 -6.82
N LEU A 376 14.63 -19.67 -5.66
CA LEU A 376 13.50 -18.87 -5.20
C LEU A 376 13.90 -17.41 -4.98
N GLU A 377 15.05 -17.17 -4.35
CA GLU A 377 15.58 -15.82 -4.13
C GLU A 377 15.93 -15.13 -5.46
N GLU A 378 16.59 -15.83 -6.39
CA GLU A 378 16.90 -15.29 -7.72
C GLU A 378 15.62 -14.98 -8.51
N PHE A 379 14.63 -15.87 -8.46
CA PHE A 379 13.36 -15.71 -9.15
C PHE A 379 12.53 -14.54 -8.62
N GLU A 380 12.42 -14.42 -7.30
CA GLU A 380 11.76 -13.27 -6.66
C GLU A 380 12.44 -11.95 -7.05
N SER A 381 13.77 -11.94 -7.12
CA SER A 381 14.54 -10.75 -7.50
C SER A 381 14.23 -10.30 -8.94
N ASP A 382 14.27 -11.24 -9.89
CA ASP A 382 13.96 -10.93 -11.29
C ASP A 382 12.51 -10.48 -11.44
N LEU A 383 11.57 -11.18 -10.80
CA LEU A 383 10.15 -10.89 -10.92
C LEU A 383 9.78 -9.52 -10.31
N PHE A 384 10.44 -9.08 -9.24
CA PHE A 384 10.19 -7.75 -8.68
C PHE A 384 10.67 -6.64 -9.62
N ILE A 385 11.78 -6.84 -10.33
CA ILE A 385 12.24 -5.90 -11.36
C ILE A 385 11.27 -5.90 -12.54
N HIS A 386 10.87 -7.08 -13.01
CA HIS A 386 9.86 -7.25 -14.07
C HIS A 386 8.58 -6.44 -13.76
N ILE A 387 7.91 -6.75 -12.65
CA ILE A 387 6.67 -6.09 -12.24
C ILE A 387 6.88 -4.59 -12.04
N HIS A 388 8.05 -4.17 -11.54
CA HIS A 388 8.35 -2.76 -11.37
C HIS A 388 8.40 -2.02 -12.72
N LEU A 389 9.08 -2.58 -13.73
CA LEU A 389 9.15 -1.99 -15.07
C LEU A 389 7.76 -1.83 -15.69
N GLU A 390 6.84 -2.73 -15.39
CA GLU A 390 5.45 -2.67 -15.84
C GLU A 390 4.66 -1.62 -15.07
N ASN A 391 4.48 -1.82 -13.77
CA ASN A 391 3.60 -1.03 -12.92
C ASN A 391 4.05 0.43 -12.77
N ASN A 392 5.35 0.69 -12.78
CA ASN A 392 5.89 2.02 -12.47
C ASN A 392 6.44 2.76 -13.71
N ILE A 393 6.55 2.08 -14.86
CA ILE A 393 7.08 2.69 -16.09
C ILE A 393 6.16 2.45 -17.29
N LEU A 394 5.99 1.20 -17.72
CA LEU A 394 5.27 0.88 -18.96
C LEU A 394 3.78 1.26 -18.87
N PHE A 395 3.08 0.81 -17.84
CA PHE A 395 1.64 1.02 -17.68
C PHE A 395 1.28 2.49 -17.45
N PRO A 396 1.93 3.26 -16.55
CA PRO A 396 1.62 4.67 -16.38
C PRO A 396 1.84 5.49 -17.65
N LYS A 397 2.91 5.18 -18.40
CA LYS A 397 3.18 5.86 -19.68
C LYS A 397 2.15 5.48 -20.74
N ALA A 398 1.71 4.22 -20.82
CA ALA A 398 0.66 3.79 -21.74
C ALA A 398 -0.69 4.47 -21.45
N LEU A 399 -1.10 4.56 -20.18
CA LEU A 399 -2.29 5.29 -19.75
C LEU A 399 -2.23 6.77 -20.11
N LYS A 400 -1.06 7.40 -19.89
CA LYS A 400 -0.84 8.80 -20.25
C LYS A 400 -0.87 9.02 -21.76
N LEU A 401 -0.42 8.03 -22.53
CA LEU A 401 -0.37 8.06 -23.98
C LEU A 401 -1.75 7.95 -24.61
N GLU A 402 -2.62 7.07 -24.11
CA GLU A 402 -4.00 6.91 -24.62
C GLU A 402 -4.85 8.18 -24.41
N LYS A 403 -4.54 8.99 -23.39
CA LYS A 403 -5.23 10.25 -23.08
C LYS A 403 -4.82 11.43 -23.98
N GLN A 404 -3.80 11.27 -24.82
CA GLN A 404 -3.27 12.30 -25.73
C GLN A 404 -3.79 12.08 -27.15
#